data_AF-A0A7X2X3T5-F1
#
_entry.id   AF-A0A7X2X3T5-F1
#
_cell.length_a   1.000
_cell.length_b   1.000
_cell.length_c   1.000
_cell.angle_alpha   90.00
_cell.angle_beta   90.00
_cell.angle_gamma   90.00
#
_symmetry.space_group_name_H-M   'P 1'
#
loop_
_entity.id
_entity.type
_entity.pdbx_description
1 polymer ?
#
loop_
_entity_poly.entity_id
_entity_poly.type
_entity_poly.pdbx_seq_one_letter_code
_entity_poly.pdbx_strand_id
1 'polypeptide(L)'
;MKTLKTYKVKAFTLIEMLVVLLIISVLLLLFVPNLTKQKDSVKETGNAAVVKVVESQAELYELNHTNDQATLAKLIANGNITNKQAESYRAYYAKNSGETRAVAD
;
A
#
# COMPACT_ATOMS: atom_id res chain seq x y z
N MET A 1 57.38 27.41 27.63
CA MET A 1 56.01 26.87 27.66
C MET A 1 55.23 27.52 26.52
N LYS A 2 55.02 26.81 25.39
CA LYS A 2 54.34 27.39 24.20
C LYS A 2 52.83 27.37 24.42
N THR A 3 52.21 28.55 24.44
CA THR A 3 50.75 28.71 24.55
C THR A 3 50.08 28.35 23.23
N LEU A 4 49.24 27.32 23.23
CA LEU A 4 48.44 26.92 22.08
C LEU A 4 47.24 27.88 21.95
N LYS A 5 47.17 28.61 20.83
CA LYS A 5 46.03 29.48 20.51
C LYS A 5 44.89 28.62 19.94
N THR A 6 43.81 28.45 20.71
CA THR A 6 42.61 27.73 20.28
C THR A 6 41.78 28.61 19.35
N TYR A 7 41.71 28.28 18.06
CA TYR A 7 40.80 28.92 17.11
C TYR A 7 39.39 28.35 17.32
N LYS A 8 38.46 29.14 17.86
CA LYS A 8 37.03 28.78 17.87
C LYS A 8 36.42 29.09 16.51
N VAL A 9 36.09 28.06 15.74
CA VAL A 9 35.28 28.15 14.53
C VAL A 9 33.79 28.24 14.91
N LYS A 10 33.10 29.26 14.41
CA LYS A 10 31.64 29.45 14.59
C LYS A 10 30.88 28.63 13.54
N ALA A 11 30.80 27.30 13.72
CA ALA A 11 30.19 26.38 12.75
C ALA A 11 28.71 26.04 13.03
N PHE A 12 27.94 27.01 13.54
CA PHE A 12 26.50 26.82 13.76
C PHE A 12 25.78 28.16 13.76
N THR A 13 25.77 28.79 12.60
CA THR A 13 25.02 30.03 12.35
C THR A 13 23.60 29.71 11.90
N LEU A 14 22.67 30.64 12.12
CA LEU A 14 21.30 30.51 11.63
C LEU A 14 21.25 30.42 10.10
N ILE A 15 22.18 31.08 9.39
CA ILE A 15 22.27 31.03 7.93
C ILE A 15 22.60 29.61 7.45
N GLU A 16 23.53 28.92 8.11
CA GLU A 16 23.84 27.52 7.78
C GLU A 16 22.63 26.60 7.97
N MET A 17 21.86 26.81 9.05
CA MET A 17 20.62 26.05 9.27
C MET A 17 19.55 26.34 8.20
N LEU A 18 19.45 27.58 7.70
CA LEU A 18 18.53 27.92 6.61
C LEU A 18 18.89 27.21 5.31
N VAL A 19 20.17 27.18 4.95
CA VAL A 19 20.64 26.48 3.74
C VAL A 19 20.40 24.97 3.87
N VAL A 20 20.63 24.38 5.05
CA VAL A 20 20.37 22.96 5.31
C VAL A 20 18.88 22.64 5.17
N LEU A 21 17.99 23.46 5.75
CA LEU A 21 16.54 23.26 5.62
C LEU A 21 16.06 23.39 4.17
N LEU A 22 16.64 24.31 3.41
CA LEU A 22 16.36 24.45 1.98
C LEU A 22 16.73 23.16 1.21
N ILE A 23 17.92 22.61 1.45
CA ILE A 23 18.36 21.37 0.81
C ILE A 23 17.45 20.20 1.21
N ILE A 24 17.15 20.04 2.51
CA ILE A 24 16.25 18.98 3.00
C ILE A 24 14.86 19.11 2.36
N SER A 25 14.32 20.33 2.24
CA SER A 25 13.02 20.56 1.59
C SER A 25 13.00 20.07 0.15
N VAL A 26 14.04 20.36 -0.64
CA VAL A 26 14.14 19.88 -2.03
C VAL A 26 14.26 18.36 -2.08
N LEU A 27 15.06 17.76 -1.20
CA LEU A 27 15.17 16.30 -1.11
C LEU A 27 13.83 15.66 -0.75
N LEU A 28 13.11 16.18 0.25
CA LEU A 28 11.78 15.68 0.63
C LEU A 28 10.79 15.75 -0.54
N LEU A 29 10.79 16.83 -1.31
CA LEU A 29 9.95 16.96 -2.51
C LEU A 29 10.24 15.90 -3.56
N LEU A 30 11.48 15.42 -3.68
CA LEU A 30 11.84 14.33 -4.60
C LEU A 30 11.54 12.94 -4.01
N PHE A 31 11.74 12.75 -2.71
CA PHE A 31 11.55 11.45 -2.04
C PHE A 31 10.08 11.11 -1.76
N VAL A 32 9.28 12.06 -1.29
CA VAL A 32 7.86 11.86 -0.95
C VAL A 32 7.01 11.31 -2.11
N PRO A 33 7.08 11.85 -3.34
CA PRO A 33 6.29 11.29 -4.45
C PRO A 33 6.74 9.88 -4.81
N ASN A 34 8.04 9.57 -4.68
CA ASN A 34 8.56 8.23 -4.96
C ASN A 34 8.06 7.20 -3.93
N LEU A 35 8.06 7.56 -2.63
CA LEU A 35 7.53 6.72 -1.56
C LEU A 35 6.01 6.48 -1.69
N THR A 36 5.27 7.53 -2.06
CA THR A 36 3.80 7.43 -2.24
C THR A 36 3.45 6.45 -3.35
N LYS A 37 4.13 6.54 -4.51
CA LYS A 37 3.94 5.60 -5.63
C LYS A 37 4.26 4.15 -5.24
N GLN A 38 5.33 3.92 -4.47
CA GLN A 38 5.70 2.59 -4.03
C GLN A 38 4.64 2.00 -3.08
N LYS A 39 4.12 2.81 -2.14
CA LYS A 39 3.02 2.41 -1.25
C LYS A 39 1.76 2.03 -2.04
N ASP A 40 1.40 2.83 -3.05
CA ASP A 40 0.23 2.55 -3.89
C ASP A 40 0.41 1.27 -4.71
N SER A 41 1.61 1.03 -5.25
CA SER A 41 1.95 -0.21 -5.96
C SER A 41 1.85 -1.43 -5.05
N VAL A 42 2.42 -1.36 -3.84
CA VAL A 42 2.33 -2.45 -2.84
C VAL A 42 0.88 -2.73 -2.45
N LYS A 43 0.06 -1.68 -2.28
CA LYS A 43 -1.38 -1.84 -2.00
C LYS A 43 -2.11 -2.53 -3.15
N GLU A 44 -1.78 -2.20 -4.40
CA GLU A 44 -2.37 -2.85 -5.57
C GLU A 44 -1.99 -4.33 -5.64
N THR A 45 -0.70 -4.66 -5.48
CA THR A 45 -0.25 -6.06 -5.45
C THR A 45 -0.89 -6.84 -4.29
N GLY A 46 -1.03 -6.21 -3.12
CA GLY A 46 -1.74 -6.80 -1.99
C GLY A 46 -3.22 -7.08 -2.31
N ASN A 47 -3.92 -6.14 -2.94
CA ASN A 47 -5.30 -6.34 -3.37
C ASN A 47 -5.43 -7.45 -4.42
N ALA A 48 -4.50 -7.54 -5.38
CA ALA A 48 -4.46 -8.63 -6.36
C ALA A 48 -4.28 -10.01 -5.68
N ALA A 49 -3.44 -10.10 -4.64
CA ALA A 49 -3.30 -11.32 -3.86
C ALA A 49 -4.60 -11.67 -3.11
N VAL A 50 -5.30 -10.67 -2.56
CA VAL A 50 -6.62 -10.87 -1.94
C VAL A 50 -7.65 -11.37 -2.96
N VAL A 51 -7.65 -10.83 -4.19
CA VAL A 51 -8.50 -11.32 -5.27
C VAL A 51 -8.28 -12.82 -5.50
N LYS A 52 -7.01 -13.25 -5.61
CA LYS A 52 -6.70 -14.67 -5.81
C LYS A 52 -7.19 -15.57 -4.67
N VAL A 53 -7.10 -15.09 -3.43
CA VAL A 53 -7.63 -15.82 -2.27
C VAL A 53 -9.16 -15.94 -2.34
N VAL A 54 -9.86 -14.85 -2.65
CA VAL A 54 -11.32 -14.85 -2.76
C VAL A 54 -11.80 -15.78 -3.87
N GLU A 55 -11.15 -15.75 -5.03
CA GLU A 55 -11.47 -16.66 -6.15
C GLU A 55 -11.21 -18.12 -5.78
N SER A 56 -10.11 -18.41 -5.08
CA SER A 56 -9.84 -19.77 -4.62
C SER A 56 -10.89 -20.25 -3.61
N GLN A 57 -11.36 -19.38 -2.72
CA GLN A 57 -12.45 -19.72 -1.80
C GLN A 57 -13.79 -19.90 -2.52
N ALA A 58 -14.04 -19.13 -3.59
CA ALA A 58 -15.20 -19.30 -4.45
C ALA A 58 -15.18 -20.67 -5.14
N GLU A 59 -14.05 -21.03 -5.75
CA GLU A 59 -13.87 -22.33 -6.39
C GLU A 59 -14.06 -23.49 -5.40
N LEU A 60 -13.47 -23.39 -4.19
CA LEU A 60 -13.68 -24.37 -3.13
C LEU A 60 -15.15 -24.45 -2.70
N TYR A 61 -15.87 -23.33 -2.63
CA TYR A 61 -17.28 -23.32 -2.27
C TYR A 61 -18.12 -24.05 -3.32
N GLU A 62 -17.91 -23.77 -4.61
CA GLU A 62 -18.61 -24.41 -5.73
C GLU A 62 -18.29 -25.91 -5.83
N LEU A 63 -17.07 -26.32 -5.47
CA LEU A 63 -16.71 -27.74 -5.38
C LEU A 63 -17.47 -28.48 -4.26
N ASN A 64 -17.73 -27.81 -3.13
CA ASN A 64 -18.46 -28.39 -2.00
C ASN A 64 -19.98 -28.29 -2.14
N HIS A 65 -20.48 -27.36 -2.97
CA HIS A 65 -21.92 -27.12 -3.17
C HIS A 65 -22.29 -27.33 -4.63
N THR A 66 -22.71 -28.55 -4.96
CA THR A 66 -23.07 -28.93 -6.33
C THR A 66 -24.24 -28.08 -6.85
N ASN A 67 -24.05 -27.42 -8.01
CA ASN A 67 -25.00 -26.49 -8.66
C ASN A 67 -25.27 -25.18 -7.90
N ASP A 68 -24.43 -24.79 -6.93
CA ASP A 68 -24.56 -23.49 -6.29
C ASP A 68 -23.37 -22.58 -6.62
N GLN A 69 -23.64 -21.43 -7.22
CA GLN A 69 -22.59 -20.48 -7.59
C GLN A 69 -22.12 -19.69 -6.37
N ALA A 70 -20.81 -19.49 -6.28
CA ALA A 70 -20.20 -18.68 -5.24
C ALA A 70 -20.50 -17.19 -5.46
N THR A 71 -20.91 -16.52 -4.39
CA THR A 71 -21.04 -15.06 -4.34
C THR A 71 -20.29 -14.52 -3.12
N LEU A 72 -19.86 -13.26 -3.16
CA LEU A 72 -19.17 -12.64 -2.03
C LEU A 72 -20.04 -12.71 -0.77
N ALA A 73 -21.34 -12.46 -0.89
CA ALA A 73 -22.28 -12.60 0.22
C ALA A 73 -22.28 -14.02 0.83
N LYS A 74 -22.26 -15.08 0.00
CA LYS A 74 -22.21 -16.46 0.48
C LYS A 74 -20.87 -16.82 1.11
N LEU A 75 -19.76 -16.36 0.52
CA LEU A 75 -18.43 -16.60 1.05
C LEU A 75 -18.22 -15.89 2.41
N ILE A 76 -18.84 -14.73 2.62
CA ILE A 76 -18.86 -14.05 3.91
C ILE A 76 -19.75 -14.81 4.90
N ALA A 77 -20.95 -15.20 4.48
CA ALA A 77 -21.92 -15.92 5.33
C ALA A 77 -21.37 -17.27 5.82
N ASN A 78 -20.62 -17.98 4.96
CA ASN A 78 -19.94 -19.23 5.30
C ASN A 78 -18.61 -19.02 6.04
N GLY A 79 -18.18 -17.77 6.23
CA GLY A 79 -16.93 -17.45 6.92
C GLY A 79 -15.66 -17.80 6.14
N ASN A 80 -15.77 -18.08 4.84
CA ASN A 80 -14.62 -18.37 3.97
C ASN A 80 -13.77 -17.11 3.73
N ILE A 81 -14.41 -15.93 3.70
CA ILE A 81 -13.75 -14.64 3.56
C ILE A 81 -14.30 -13.63 4.56
N THR A 82 -13.50 -12.62 4.88
CA THR A 82 -13.90 -11.49 5.73
C THR A 82 -14.51 -10.35 4.92
N ASN A 83 -15.29 -9.48 5.56
CA ASN A 83 -15.81 -8.25 4.94
C ASN A 83 -14.69 -7.40 4.33
N LYS A 84 -13.53 -7.32 4.99
CA LYS A 84 -12.37 -6.57 4.47
C LYS A 84 -11.84 -7.15 3.15
N GLN A 85 -11.83 -8.47 3.01
CA GLN A 85 -11.39 -9.13 1.78
C GLN A 85 -12.39 -8.91 0.64
N ALA A 86 -13.69 -8.93 0.93
CA ALA A 86 -14.72 -8.58 -0.03
C ALA A 86 -14.64 -7.12 -0.48
N GLU A 87 -14.40 -6.19 0.45
CA GLU A 87 -14.16 -4.77 0.13
C GLU A 87 -12.91 -4.59 -0.76
N SER A 88 -11.80 -5.25 -0.43
CA SER A 88 -10.59 -5.24 -1.27
C SER A 88 -10.83 -5.81 -2.66
N TYR A 89 -11.62 -6.89 -2.79
CA TYR A 89 -12.03 -7.46 -4.07
C TYR A 89 -12.81 -6.44 -4.90
N ARG A 90 -13.84 -5.82 -4.31
CA ARG A 90 -14.66 -4.79 -4.98
C ARG A 90 -13.82 -3.58 -5.38
N ALA A 91 -12.93 -3.12 -4.51
CA ALA A 91 -12.04 -2.00 -4.78
C ALA A 91 -11.07 -2.28 -5.93
N TYR A 92 -10.53 -3.50 -6.02
CA TYR A 92 -9.66 -3.92 -7.12
C TYR A 92 -10.37 -3.81 -8.47
N TYR A 93 -11.57 -4.39 -8.62
CA TYR A 93 -12.30 -4.32 -9.90
C TYR A 93 -12.96 -2.97 -10.17
N ALA A 94 -13.21 -2.14 -9.14
CA ALA A 94 -13.62 -0.76 -9.36
C ALA A 94 -12.51 0.07 -10.00
N LYS A 95 -11.24 -0.22 -9.66
CA LYS A 95 -10.06 0.45 -10.22
C LYS A 95 -9.64 -0.17 -11.56
N ASN A 96 -9.81 -1.48 -11.73
CA ASN A 96 -9.45 -2.25 -12.93
C ASN A 96 -10.72 -2.64 -13.72
N SER A 97 -11.51 -1.65 -14.15
CA SER A 97 -12.83 -1.89 -14.79
C SER A 97 -12.79 -2.64 -16.13
N GLY A 98 -11.60 -2.89 -16.69
CA GLY A 98 -11.40 -3.71 -17.88
C GLY A 98 -11.25 -5.21 -17.59
N GLU A 99 -11.12 -5.62 -16.32
CA GLU A 99 -10.99 -7.02 -15.91
C GLU A 99 -12.34 -7.61 -15.50
N THR A 100 -12.59 -8.85 -15.92
CA THR A 100 -13.83 -9.58 -15.59
C THR A 100 -13.76 -10.14 -14.18
N ARG A 101 -14.82 -9.92 -13.39
CA ARG A 101 -14.97 -10.51 -12.06
C ARG A 101 -15.31 -11.99 -12.17
N ALA A 102 -14.59 -12.83 -11.46
CA ALA A 102 -14.90 -14.26 -11.34
C ALA A 102 -15.99 -14.56 -10.30
N VAL A 103 -16.14 -13.70 -9.28
CA VAL A 103 -17.10 -13.88 -8.18
C VAL A 103 -18.10 -12.73 -8.18
N ALA A 104 -19.39 -13.06 -8.20
CA ALA A 104 -20.47 -12.08 -8.11
C ALA A 104 -20.63 -11.53 -6.68
N ASP A 105 -21.23 -10.35 -6.53
CA ASP A 105 -21.52 -9.74 -5.22
C ASP A 105 -22.41 -10.62 -4.32
#